data_AF-A0A6A5A4M3-F1
#
_entry.id   AF-A0A6A5A4M3-F1
#
_cell.length_a   1.000
_cell.length_b   1.000
_cell.length_c   1.000
_cell.angle_alpha   90.00
_cell.angle_beta   90.00
_cell.angle_gamma   90.00
#
_symmetry.space_group_name_H-M   'P 1'
#
loop_
_entity.id
_entity.type
_entity.pdbx_description
1 polymer ?
#
loop_
_entity_poly.entity_id
_entity_poly.type
_entity_poly.pdbx_seq_one_letter_code
_entity_poly.pdbx_strand_id
1 'polypeptide(L)'
;MGTENSSTATKARATRLAAEIGSYHLNMVIDTMVSAVVSTFSLLVGMTPKFGVHGGTPSEDLALQNIQARLRMVMAYLLAQLLPWVRSRSGFLLVLGSANVDEALRGYMTKYDCSSADLNPIGAVSKTDLKRLLVYAAAEYAYPTLAEIVAAPPTAELRPTSGDGEHTQVDEEDMGMTYVDECRSVRSKVRLIWDGWMYRYDELSWFGRLRKIDRCGPLWMFRKLGGIWSHLSPVEIAAKVKRFFFYYGINRHKMTTLTPSYHAENYSPDDNRYVMCTLVVSSA
;
A
#
# COMPACT_ATOMS: atom_id res chain seq x y z
N MET A 1 10.38 -10.73 4.27
CA MET A 1 11.55 -9.84 4.26
C MET A 1 11.32 -8.72 5.26
N GLY A 2 11.68 -8.99 6.52
CA GLY A 2 11.49 -8.03 7.62
C GLY A 2 12.65 -7.03 7.70
N THR A 3 12.48 -6.05 8.56
CA THR A 3 13.49 -5.10 9.04
C THR A 3 13.68 -5.31 10.54
N GLU A 4 14.64 -4.62 11.17
CA GLU A 4 14.77 -4.58 12.64
C GLU A 4 13.49 -4.07 13.32
N ASN A 5 12.68 -3.30 12.60
CA ASN A 5 11.41 -2.75 13.07
C ASN A 5 10.20 -3.69 12.88
N SER A 6 10.39 -4.83 12.19
CA SER A 6 9.28 -5.76 11.93
C SER A 6 8.90 -6.57 13.17
N SER A 7 7.61 -6.65 13.47
CA SER A 7 7.13 -7.33 14.67
C SER A 7 7.30 -8.85 14.59
N THR A 8 7.50 -9.47 15.75
CA THR A 8 7.51 -10.95 15.85
C THR A 8 6.16 -11.54 15.46
N ALA A 9 5.07 -10.79 15.65
CA ALA A 9 3.71 -11.21 15.33
C ALA A 9 3.46 -11.32 13.82
N THR A 10 3.87 -10.34 13.01
CA THR A 10 3.72 -10.39 11.54
C THR A 10 4.54 -11.53 10.95
N LYS A 11 5.76 -11.72 11.43
CA LYS A 11 6.63 -12.84 11.04
C LYS A 11 6.02 -14.19 11.41
N ALA A 12 5.50 -14.35 12.62
CA ALA A 12 4.88 -15.60 13.06
C ALA A 12 3.64 -15.95 12.21
N ARG A 13 2.77 -14.98 11.92
CA ARG A 13 1.62 -15.19 11.03
C ARG A 13 2.03 -15.62 9.63
N ALA A 14 3.04 -14.97 9.05
CA ALA A 14 3.54 -15.34 7.71
C ALA A 14 4.11 -16.77 7.67
N THR A 15 4.85 -17.18 8.71
CA THR A 15 5.38 -18.55 8.81
C THR A 15 4.28 -19.58 9.00
N ARG A 16 3.26 -19.31 9.85
CA ARG A 16 2.12 -20.22 10.03
C ARG A 16 1.32 -20.40 8.75
N LEU A 17 0.95 -19.29 8.10
CA LEU A 17 0.20 -19.35 6.84
C LEU A 17 0.98 -20.10 5.75
N ALA A 18 2.30 -19.88 5.68
CA ALA A 18 3.13 -20.59 4.71
C ALA A 18 3.17 -22.11 4.97
N ALA A 19 3.13 -22.53 6.23
CA ALA A 19 3.05 -23.94 6.62
C ALA A 19 1.66 -24.53 6.32
N GLU A 20 0.58 -23.79 6.59
CA GLU A 20 -0.81 -24.19 6.24
C GLU A 20 -0.96 -24.43 4.74
N ILE A 21 -0.37 -23.57 3.90
CA ILE A 21 -0.40 -23.69 2.43
C ILE A 21 0.59 -24.76 1.91
N GLY A 22 1.60 -25.14 2.70
CA GLY A 22 2.68 -26.03 2.26
C GLY A 22 3.72 -25.36 1.34
N SER A 23 3.85 -24.03 1.42
CA SER A 23 4.80 -23.27 0.61
C SER A 23 6.23 -23.30 1.18
N TYR A 24 7.23 -23.15 0.30
CA TYR A 24 8.62 -23.03 0.74
C TYR A 24 8.87 -21.61 1.29
N HIS A 25 8.90 -21.49 2.62
CA HIS A 25 9.01 -20.21 3.30
C HIS A 25 10.47 -19.84 3.61
N LEU A 26 10.85 -18.60 3.27
CA LEU A 26 12.14 -18.02 3.65
C LEU A 26 11.91 -16.77 4.47
N ASN A 27 12.70 -16.64 5.53
CA ASN A 27 12.74 -15.43 6.33
C ASN A 27 14.13 -14.79 6.24
N MET A 28 14.16 -13.49 5.96
CA MET A 28 15.38 -12.70 5.93
C MET A 28 15.12 -11.29 6.48
N VAL A 29 16.18 -10.71 7.02
CA VAL A 29 16.26 -9.34 7.55
C VAL A 29 17.03 -8.51 6.51
N ILE A 30 16.48 -7.37 6.07
CA ILE A 30 17.06 -6.58 4.97
C ILE A 30 18.01 -5.48 5.43
N ASP A 31 18.17 -5.27 6.73
CA ASP A 31 18.88 -4.13 7.32
C ASP A 31 20.34 -4.06 6.86
N THR A 32 21.03 -5.19 6.71
CA THR A 32 22.39 -5.21 6.16
C THR A 32 22.45 -4.59 4.76
N MET A 33 21.46 -4.85 3.91
CA MET A 33 21.38 -4.26 2.56
C MET A 33 21.06 -2.78 2.61
N VAL A 34 20.13 -2.39 3.49
CA VAL A 34 19.73 -0.99 3.66
C VAL A 34 20.91 -0.17 4.17
N SER A 35 21.59 -0.63 5.22
CA SER A 35 22.77 0.02 5.79
C SER A 35 23.89 0.14 4.78
N ALA A 36 24.16 -0.90 3.96
CA ALA A 36 25.18 -0.81 2.92
C ALA A 36 24.90 0.32 1.92
N VAL A 37 23.65 0.43 1.44
CA VAL A 37 23.26 1.50 0.50
C VAL A 37 23.32 2.88 1.15
N VAL A 38 22.81 3.02 2.38
CA VAL A 38 22.85 4.29 3.12
C VAL A 38 24.30 4.71 3.39
N SER A 39 25.17 3.78 3.79
CA SER A 39 26.59 4.05 3.99
C SER A 39 27.29 4.48 2.71
N THR A 40 26.99 3.85 1.56
CA THR A 40 27.53 4.31 0.26
C THR A 40 27.07 5.72 -0.08
N PHE A 41 25.80 6.04 0.15
CA PHE A 41 25.27 7.40 -0.04
C PHE A 41 25.99 8.41 0.86
N SER A 42 26.18 8.07 2.14
CA SER A 42 26.86 8.95 3.10
C SER A 42 28.34 9.14 2.79
N LEU A 43 29.02 8.12 2.27
CA LEU A 43 30.40 8.26 1.80
C LEU A 43 30.50 9.20 0.59
N LEU A 44 29.53 9.16 -0.31
CA LEU A 44 29.51 9.97 -1.53
C LEU A 44 29.18 11.44 -1.27
N VAL A 45 28.17 11.71 -0.42
CA VAL A 45 27.58 13.04 -0.24
C VAL A 45 28.02 13.71 1.07
N GLY A 46 28.60 12.95 2.01
CA GLY A 46 29.00 13.45 3.33
C GLY A 46 27.83 13.69 4.30
N MET A 47 26.60 13.29 3.92
CA MET A 47 25.39 13.44 4.74
C MET A 47 24.72 12.09 4.99
N THR A 48 24.14 11.90 6.17
CA THR A 48 23.42 10.67 6.53
C THR A 48 21.93 10.98 6.73
N PRO A 49 21.02 10.42 5.91
CA PRO A 49 19.59 10.61 6.10
C PRO A 49 19.13 9.96 7.40
N LYS A 50 18.17 10.58 8.09
CA LYS A 50 17.61 10.09 9.35
C LYS A 50 16.10 9.86 9.23
N PHE A 51 15.58 8.90 9.99
CA PHE A 51 14.13 8.77 10.17
C PHE A 51 13.57 9.97 10.94
N GLY A 52 12.28 10.27 10.75
CA GLY A 52 11.62 11.38 11.44
C GLY A 52 11.72 11.28 12.97
N VAL A 53 11.63 10.06 13.52
CA VAL A 53 11.81 9.78 14.96
C VAL A 53 13.20 10.13 15.48
N HIS A 54 14.19 10.22 14.60
CA HIS A 54 15.57 10.61 14.92
C HIS A 54 15.89 12.05 14.46
N GLY A 55 14.86 12.87 14.21
CA GLY A 55 14.99 14.26 13.82
C GLY A 55 15.29 14.50 12.33
N GLY A 56 15.07 13.50 11.47
CA GLY A 56 15.21 13.66 10.02
C GLY A 56 14.05 14.45 9.39
N THR A 57 14.30 15.04 8.22
CA THR A 57 13.25 15.73 7.45
C THR A 57 12.24 14.75 6.84
N PRO A 58 11.01 15.20 6.48
CA PRO A 58 10.03 14.34 5.80
C PRO A 58 10.56 13.69 4.51
N SER A 59 11.45 14.39 3.80
CA SER A 59 12.10 13.89 2.59
C SER A 59 13.09 12.75 2.89
N GLU A 60 13.89 12.88 3.96
CA GLU A 60 14.80 11.82 4.40
C GLU A 60 14.03 10.58 4.85
N ASP A 61 12.98 10.78 5.65
CA ASP A 61 12.14 9.71 6.15
C ASP A 61 11.47 8.93 5.00
N LEU A 62 10.89 9.64 4.02
CA LEU A 62 10.32 9.03 2.83
C LEU A 62 11.37 8.32 1.97
N ALA A 63 12.58 8.88 1.85
CA ALA A 63 13.67 8.25 1.11
C ALA A 63 14.12 6.94 1.76
N LEU A 64 14.24 6.91 3.09
CA LEU A 64 14.58 5.71 3.86
C LEU A 64 13.50 4.62 3.78
N GLN A 65 12.22 4.99 3.75
CA GLN A 65 11.14 4.03 3.51
C GLN A 65 11.19 3.48 2.07
N ASN A 66 11.40 4.36 1.09
CA ASN A 66 11.48 3.97 -0.31
C ASN A 66 12.65 3.03 -0.61
N ILE A 67 13.82 3.23 0.03
CA ILE A 67 14.95 2.33 -0.21
C ILE A 67 14.70 0.94 0.35
N GLN A 68 14.08 0.84 1.54
CA GLN A 68 13.65 -0.45 2.09
C GLN A 68 12.67 -1.15 1.15
N ALA A 69 11.68 -0.43 0.61
CA ALA A 69 10.69 -0.98 -0.31
C ALA A 69 11.32 -1.51 -1.62
N ARG A 70 12.26 -0.75 -2.22
CA ARG A 70 12.96 -1.13 -3.45
C ARG A 70 13.92 -2.29 -3.27
N LEU A 71 14.64 -2.35 -2.15
CA LEU A 71 15.57 -3.45 -1.88
C LEU A 71 14.85 -4.80 -1.71
N ARG A 72 13.60 -4.79 -1.20
CA ARG A 72 12.76 -6.00 -1.19
C ARG A 72 12.46 -6.50 -2.61
N MET A 73 12.19 -5.60 -3.55
CA MET A 73 11.99 -5.96 -4.96
C MET A 73 13.25 -6.59 -5.55
N VAL A 74 14.43 -5.97 -5.34
CA VAL A 74 15.71 -6.51 -5.82
C VAL A 74 15.94 -7.93 -5.31
N MET A 75 15.72 -8.15 -4.01
CA MET A 75 15.85 -9.49 -3.43
C MET A 75 14.80 -10.47 -3.95
N ALA A 76 13.56 -10.03 -4.18
CA ALA A 76 12.50 -10.91 -4.70
C ALA A 76 12.88 -11.46 -6.08
N TYR A 77 13.41 -10.62 -6.97
CA TYR A 77 13.86 -11.04 -8.29
C TYR A 77 15.12 -11.92 -8.24
N LEU A 78 16.08 -11.60 -7.37
CA LEU A 78 17.27 -12.44 -7.19
C LEU A 78 16.88 -13.85 -6.72
N LEU A 79 15.97 -13.94 -5.75
CA LEU A 79 15.42 -15.20 -5.27
C LEU A 79 14.64 -15.91 -6.37
N ALA A 80 13.81 -15.21 -7.14
CA ALA A 80 13.04 -15.81 -8.21
C ALA A 80 13.93 -16.46 -9.29
N GLN A 81 15.06 -15.83 -9.61
CA GLN A 81 16.03 -16.36 -10.58
C GLN A 81 16.89 -17.50 -10.02
N LEU A 82 17.31 -17.42 -8.75
CA LEU A 82 18.32 -18.34 -8.19
C LEU A 82 17.75 -19.42 -7.26
N LEU A 83 16.53 -19.32 -6.75
CA LEU A 83 15.97 -20.36 -5.89
C LEU A 83 15.84 -21.73 -6.58
N PRO A 84 15.46 -21.83 -7.86
CA PRO A 84 15.54 -23.10 -8.57
C PRO A 84 16.97 -23.66 -8.56
N TRP A 85 17.98 -22.83 -8.86
CA TRP A 85 19.39 -23.22 -8.85
C TRP A 85 19.85 -23.72 -7.47
N VAL A 86 19.57 -22.97 -6.39
CA VAL A 86 19.88 -23.38 -5.00
C VAL A 86 19.26 -24.73 -4.65
N ARG A 87 18.12 -25.06 -5.28
CA ARG A 87 17.36 -26.29 -5.04
C ARG A 87 17.65 -27.38 -6.08
N SER A 88 18.75 -27.26 -6.83
CA SER A 88 19.16 -28.19 -7.89
C SER A 88 18.06 -28.42 -8.94
N ARG A 89 17.26 -27.39 -9.23
CA ARG A 89 16.25 -27.34 -10.28
C ARG A 89 16.67 -26.35 -11.35
N SER A 90 16.23 -26.61 -12.58
CA SER A 90 16.36 -25.66 -13.68
C SER A 90 15.16 -24.71 -13.74
N GLY A 91 15.31 -23.59 -14.44
CA GLY A 91 14.27 -22.60 -14.66
C GLY A 91 14.33 -21.41 -13.71
N PHE A 92 13.26 -20.63 -13.70
CA PHE A 92 13.08 -19.42 -12.90
C PHE A 92 11.65 -19.39 -12.34
N LEU A 93 11.43 -18.57 -11.31
CA LEU A 93 10.10 -18.33 -10.73
C LEU A 93 9.55 -17.00 -11.25
N LEU A 94 8.22 -16.89 -11.34
CA LEU A 94 7.54 -15.62 -11.57
C LEU A 94 7.36 -14.90 -10.24
N VAL A 95 7.70 -13.61 -10.19
CA VAL A 95 7.44 -12.75 -9.04
C VAL A 95 5.97 -12.32 -9.08
N LEU A 96 5.25 -12.55 -7.99
CA LEU A 96 3.87 -12.11 -7.83
C LEU A 96 3.80 -10.82 -7.03
N GLY A 97 3.09 -9.84 -7.58
CA GLY A 97 2.74 -8.59 -6.90
C GLY A 97 1.48 -8.74 -6.06
N SER A 98 1.29 -7.83 -5.11
CA SER A 98 0.15 -7.86 -4.18
C SER A 98 -0.51 -6.49 -3.98
N ALA A 99 -0.32 -5.54 -4.90
CA ALA A 99 -1.03 -4.27 -4.87
C ALA A 99 -2.51 -4.49 -5.19
N ASN A 100 -3.43 -3.76 -4.54
CA ASN A 100 -4.86 -3.82 -4.84
C ASN A 100 -5.34 -2.64 -5.71
N VAL A 101 -6.59 -2.71 -6.19
CA VAL A 101 -7.13 -1.71 -7.12
C VAL A 101 -7.25 -0.32 -6.49
N ASP A 102 -7.51 -0.25 -5.19
CA ASP A 102 -7.74 1.01 -4.48
C ASP A 102 -6.41 1.74 -4.24
N GLU A 103 -5.36 1.00 -3.86
CA GLU A 103 -3.97 1.50 -3.79
C GLU A 103 -3.47 1.97 -5.15
N ALA A 104 -3.71 1.18 -6.20
CA ALA A 104 -3.38 1.54 -7.57
C ALA A 104 -4.11 2.83 -7.99
N LEU A 105 -5.40 2.95 -7.69
CA LEU A 105 -6.20 4.13 -8.04
C LEU A 105 -5.64 5.41 -7.41
N ARG A 106 -5.16 5.33 -6.18
CA ARG A 106 -4.55 6.47 -5.47
C ARG A 106 -3.06 6.67 -5.80
N GLY A 107 -2.42 5.62 -6.32
CA GLY A 107 -0.97 5.53 -6.47
C GLY A 107 -0.23 5.52 -5.13
N TYR A 108 -0.85 4.92 -4.11
CA TYR A 108 -0.26 4.70 -2.79
C TYR A 108 0.64 3.46 -2.83
N MET A 109 1.82 3.63 -3.42
CA MET A 109 2.90 2.64 -3.50
C MET A 109 4.22 3.35 -3.78
N THR A 110 5.33 2.71 -3.47
CA THR A 110 6.65 3.18 -3.89
C THR A 110 6.92 2.73 -5.32
N LYS A 111 7.25 3.67 -6.21
CA LYS A 111 7.58 3.31 -7.60
C LYS A 111 8.80 2.38 -7.62
N TYR A 112 8.64 1.22 -8.25
CA TYR A 112 9.62 0.12 -8.34
C TYR A 112 9.92 -0.59 -7.01
N ASP A 113 8.95 -0.68 -6.10
CA ASP A 113 8.99 -1.63 -4.99
C ASP A 113 8.35 -2.99 -5.40
N CYS A 114 7.93 -3.80 -4.42
CA CYS A 114 7.24 -5.07 -4.67
C CYS A 114 5.85 -4.94 -5.36
N SER A 115 5.37 -3.72 -5.63
CA SER A 115 4.27 -3.45 -6.56
C SER A 115 4.66 -3.65 -8.03
N SER A 116 5.97 -3.63 -8.32
CA SER A 116 6.57 -3.98 -9.61
C SER A 116 7.08 -5.42 -9.56
N ALA A 117 6.22 -6.33 -10.00
CA ALA A 117 6.42 -7.76 -10.18
C ALA A 117 6.07 -8.19 -11.63
N ASP A 118 6.14 -9.49 -11.92
CA ASP A 118 5.83 -10.02 -13.27
C ASP A 118 4.32 -10.08 -13.52
N LEU A 119 3.55 -10.50 -12.51
CA LEU A 119 2.09 -10.61 -12.55
C LEU A 119 1.48 -10.21 -11.21
N ASN A 120 0.30 -9.58 -11.23
CA ASN A 120 -0.45 -9.25 -10.02
C ASN A 120 -1.88 -9.84 -10.06
N PRO A 121 -2.14 -10.96 -9.36
CA PRO A 121 -3.45 -11.62 -9.40
C PRO A 121 -4.56 -10.84 -8.70
N ILE A 122 -4.23 -9.91 -7.79
CA ILE A 122 -5.20 -9.14 -7.00
C ILE A 122 -5.26 -7.65 -7.37
N GLY A 123 -4.52 -7.25 -8.41
CA GLY A 123 -4.37 -5.83 -8.81
C GLY A 123 -5.65 -5.10 -9.21
N ALA A 124 -6.69 -5.85 -9.60
CA ALA A 124 -8.00 -5.26 -9.91
C ALA A 124 -9.09 -5.66 -8.90
N VAL A 125 -8.74 -6.10 -7.68
CA VAL A 125 -9.72 -6.45 -6.63
C VAL A 125 -9.76 -5.36 -5.56
N SER A 126 -10.96 -5.00 -5.10
CA SER A 126 -11.16 -4.02 -4.02
C SER A 126 -10.61 -4.54 -2.68
N LYS A 127 -10.09 -3.65 -1.83
CA LYS A 127 -9.59 -4.07 -0.51
C LYS A 127 -10.68 -4.66 0.36
N THR A 128 -11.91 -4.19 0.21
CA THR A 128 -13.10 -4.72 0.91
C THR A 128 -13.36 -6.18 0.51
N ASP A 129 -13.32 -6.48 -0.78
CA ASP A 129 -13.56 -7.85 -1.26
C ASP A 129 -12.37 -8.76 -0.98
N LEU A 130 -11.13 -8.24 -0.95
CA LEU A 130 -9.98 -8.99 -0.44
C LEU A 130 -10.17 -9.43 1.01
N LYS A 131 -10.65 -8.55 1.91
CA LYS A 131 -10.95 -8.95 3.29
C LYS A 131 -12.01 -10.04 3.36
N ARG A 132 -13.09 -9.91 2.59
CA ARG A 132 -14.15 -10.94 2.50
C ARG A 132 -13.61 -12.27 1.97
N LEU A 133 -12.76 -12.23 0.95
CA LEU A 133 -12.12 -13.40 0.37
C LEU A 133 -11.23 -14.11 1.41
N LEU A 134 -10.47 -13.36 2.21
CA LEU A 134 -9.62 -13.93 3.27
C LEU A 134 -10.45 -14.59 4.36
N VAL A 135 -11.56 -13.97 4.79
CA VAL A 135 -12.49 -14.56 5.77
C VAL A 135 -13.14 -15.84 5.23
N TYR A 136 -13.60 -15.80 3.97
CA TYR A 136 -14.14 -16.98 3.30
C TYR A 136 -13.09 -18.09 3.22
N ALA A 137 -11.87 -17.77 2.79
CA ALA A 137 -10.81 -18.75 2.63
C ALA A 137 -10.35 -19.35 3.96
N ALA A 138 -10.41 -18.59 5.06
CA ALA A 138 -10.13 -19.09 6.40
C ALA A 138 -11.09 -20.22 6.79
N ALA A 139 -12.38 -20.06 6.47
CA ALA A 139 -13.42 -21.02 6.80
C ALA A 139 -13.46 -22.21 5.83
N GLU A 140 -13.42 -21.95 4.52
CA GLU A 140 -13.62 -22.97 3.47
C GLU A 140 -12.37 -23.85 3.26
N TYR A 141 -11.18 -23.24 3.25
CA TYR A 141 -9.93 -23.95 2.96
C TYR A 141 -9.14 -24.33 4.21
N ALA A 142 -9.72 -24.16 5.40
CA ALA A 142 -9.08 -24.45 6.69
C ALA A 142 -7.73 -23.73 6.90
N TYR A 143 -7.68 -22.44 6.55
CA TYR A 143 -6.52 -21.55 6.79
C TYR A 143 -6.80 -20.56 7.92
N PRO A 144 -6.81 -20.99 9.20
CA PRO A 144 -7.24 -20.15 10.32
C PRO A 144 -6.35 -18.91 10.50
N THR A 145 -5.08 -18.97 10.10
CA THR A 145 -4.17 -17.82 10.15
C THR A 145 -4.68 -16.64 9.32
N LEU A 146 -5.49 -16.86 8.27
CA LEU A 146 -6.07 -15.79 7.47
C LEU A 146 -7.04 -14.91 8.28
N ALA A 147 -7.82 -15.50 9.20
CA ALA A 147 -8.73 -14.73 10.06
C ALA A 147 -7.95 -13.81 11.01
N GLU A 148 -6.83 -14.28 11.55
CA GLU A 148 -5.94 -13.47 12.38
C GLU A 148 -5.28 -12.33 11.59
N ILE A 149 -4.94 -12.57 10.31
CA ILE A 149 -4.38 -11.54 9.43
C ILE A 149 -5.42 -10.44 9.16
N VAL A 150 -6.69 -10.81 8.93
CA VAL A 150 -7.77 -9.84 8.71
C VAL A 150 -8.07 -9.02 9.97
N ALA A 151 -7.96 -9.63 11.15
CA ALA A 151 -8.19 -8.97 12.43
C ALA A 151 -7.00 -8.10 12.90
N ALA A 152 -5.80 -8.31 12.37
CA ALA A 152 -4.63 -7.53 12.72
C ALA A 152 -4.73 -6.09 12.20
N PRO A 153 -4.21 -5.09 12.95
CA PRO A 153 -4.16 -3.72 12.47
C PRO A 153 -3.23 -3.61 11.24
N PRO A 154 -3.64 -2.94 10.16
CA PRO A 154 -2.83 -2.81 8.95
C PRO A 154 -1.80 -1.71 9.11
N THR A 155 -0.59 -2.10 9.50
CA THR A 155 0.50 -1.18 9.79
C THR A 155 1.71 -1.46 8.91
N ALA A 156 2.30 -0.40 8.33
CA ALA A 156 3.56 -0.51 7.61
C ALA A 156 4.72 -0.37 8.60
N GLU A 157 5.34 -1.49 8.98
CA GLU A 157 6.46 -1.55 9.95
C GLU A 157 7.80 -1.07 9.33
N LEU A 158 7.81 0.10 8.70
CA LEU A 158 8.96 0.67 7.98
C LEU A 158 9.72 1.74 8.78
N ARG A 159 9.14 2.25 9.87
CA ARG A 159 9.74 3.21 10.79
C ARG A 159 10.09 2.56 12.12
N PRO A 160 11.12 3.03 12.84
CA PRO A 160 11.36 2.61 14.22
C PRO A 160 10.20 3.03 15.12
N THR A 161 9.67 2.11 15.91
CA THR A 161 8.78 2.45 17.03
C THR A 161 9.62 3.13 18.11
N SER A 162 9.41 4.42 18.35
CA SER A 162 9.99 5.09 19.51
C SER A 162 9.54 4.37 20.79
N GLY A 163 10.48 4.09 21.69
CA GLY A 163 10.15 3.62 23.04
C GLY A 163 9.14 4.56 23.70
N ASP A 164 8.17 3.98 24.41
CA ASP A 164 7.12 4.63 25.19
C ASP A 164 6.05 5.44 24.43
N GLY A 165 5.56 4.89 23.31
CA GLY A 165 4.29 5.31 22.73
C GLY A 165 3.98 4.57 21.42
N GLU A 166 2.92 3.75 21.42
CA GLU A 166 2.32 3.14 20.24
C GLU A 166 1.89 4.20 19.21
N HIS A 167 2.82 4.68 18.39
CA HIS A 167 2.50 5.34 17.13
C HIS A 167 2.87 4.40 15.99
N THR A 168 2.16 3.27 15.94
CA THR A 168 2.25 2.34 14.82
C THR A 168 1.53 2.97 13.63
N GLN A 169 2.28 3.27 12.56
CA GLN A 169 1.76 3.93 11.36
C GLN A 169 0.74 3.01 10.66
N VAL A 170 -0.53 3.41 10.67
CA VAL A 170 -1.59 2.74 9.93
C VAL A 170 -1.58 3.24 8.49
N ASP A 171 -1.64 2.33 7.52
CA ASP A 171 -1.66 2.64 6.07
C ASP A 171 -2.73 3.68 5.71
N GLU A 172 -3.84 3.60 6.41
CA GLU A 172 -4.94 4.51 6.29
C GLU A 172 -4.60 5.92 6.75
N GLU A 173 -4.02 6.14 7.94
CA GLU A 173 -3.67 7.48 8.42
C GLU A 173 -2.72 8.22 7.46
N ASP A 174 -1.79 7.49 6.85
CA ASP A 174 -0.91 7.98 5.79
C ASP A 174 -1.65 8.37 4.51
N MET A 175 -2.66 7.59 4.13
CA MET A 175 -3.57 7.93 3.04
C MET A 175 -4.60 9.00 3.46
N GLY A 176 -4.60 9.39 4.73
CA GLY A 176 -5.70 10.08 5.40
C GLY A 176 -6.99 9.28 5.25
N MET A 177 -7.09 8.10 5.86
CA MET A 177 -8.21 7.15 5.91
C MET A 177 -8.47 6.63 7.36
N THR A 178 -9.70 6.19 7.70
CA THR A 178 -10.05 5.56 9.01
C THR A 178 -10.70 4.19 8.84
N TYR A 179 -10.36 3.25 9.74
CA TYR A 179 -11.10 2.03 10.03
C TYR A 179 -12.11 2.36 11.10
N VAL A 180 -13.40 2.39 10.77
CA VAL A 180 -14.36 2.00 11.79
C VAL A 180 -15.60 1.38 11.17
N ASP A 181 -15.77 0.10 11.44
CA ASP A 181 -17.07 -0.57 11.44
C ASP A 181 -17.89 -0.24 12.71
N GLU A 182 -17.40 0.49 13.72
CA GLU A 182 -18.21 0.83 14.90
C GLU A 182 -17.89 2.15 15.63
N CYS A 183 -18.90 3.03 15.64
CA CYS A 183 -19.26 4.03 16.64
C CYS A 183 -18.33 5.20 17.04
N ARG A 184 -18.81 6.39 16.66
CA ARG A 184 -19.03 7.58 17.51
C ARG A 184 -18.86 7.29 19.03
N SER A 185 -17.74 7.70 19.64
CA SER A 185 -17.67 8.24 21.02
C SER A 185 -16.28 8.07 21.67
N VAL A 186 -15.19 8.58 21.08
CA VAL A 186 -14.00 8.96 21.88
C VAL A 186 -13.36 10.19 21.23
N ARG A 187 -13.93 11.38 21.48
CA ARG A 187 -13.29 12.66 21.16
C ARG A 187 -12.82 13.29 22.46
N SER A 188 -11.56 13.05 22.84
CA SER A 188 -10.85 13.97 23.74
C SER A 188 -9.34 13.68 23.74
N LYS A 189 -8.57 14.73 23.37
CA LYS A 189 -7.12 14.91 23.59
C LYS A 189 -6.11 14.29 22.61
N VAL A 190 -6.24 14.56 21.30
CA VAL A 190 -5.12 15.01 20.45
C VAL A 190 -5.73 15.95 19.41
N ARG A 191 -5.90 17.22 19.81
CA ARG A 191 -6.62 18.25 19.05
C ARG A 191 -5.60 19.28 18.60
N LEU A 192 -5.72 19.76 17.36
CA LEU A 192 -4.90 20.79 16.70
C LEU A 192 -3.76 20.24 15.83
N ILE A 193 -4.13 19.75 14.64
CA ILE A 193 -3.44 19.80 13.31
C ILE A 193 -4.06 18.71 12.39
N TRP A 194 -4.70 17.68 12.97
CA TRP A 194 -5.10 16.45 12.28
C TRP A 194 -6.62 16.16 12.27
N ASP A 195 -7.45 17.14 12.60
CA ASP A 195 -8.91 16.96 12.64
C ASP A 195 -9.56 17.33 11.28
N GLY A 196 -9.91 16.33 10.45
CA GLY A 196 -11.09 16.47 9.58
C GLY A 196 -11.08 15.90 8.16
N TRP A 197 -10.06 15.19 7.68
CA TRP A 197 -9.98 14.93 6.23
C TRP A 197 -9.49 13.53 5.90
N MET A 198 -10.39 12.57 6.13
CA MET A 198 -10.09 11.15 6.17
C MET A 198 -11.03 10.36 5.23
N TYR A 199 -10.54 9.49 4.34
CA TYR A 199 -11.36 8.61 3.51
C TYR A 199 -11.63 7.26 4.17
N ARG A 200 -12.55 6.48 3.64
CA ARG A 200 -12.65 5.05 3.95
C ARG A 200 -12.45 4.26 2.65
N TYR A 201 -12.08 2.99 2.71
CA TYR A 201 -11.92 2.18 1.50
C TYR A 201 -13.22 2.11 0.66
N ASP A 202 -14.39 2.12 1.31
CA ASP A 202 -15.69 2.21 0.64
C ASP A 202 -15.84 3.53 -0.15
N GLU A 203 -15.41 4.66 0.41
CA GLU A 203 -15.39 5.95 -0.27
C GLU A 203 -14.41 5.96 -1.45
N LEU A 204 -13.24 5.33 -1.32
CA LEU A 204 -12.25 5.24 -2.40
C LEU A 204 -12.79 4.44 -3.59
N SER A 205 -13.49 3.33 -3.33
CA SER A 205 -14.20 2.58 -4.37
C SER A 205 -15.33 3.41 -5.01
N TRP A 206 -16.05 4.25 -4.24
CA TRP A 206 -17.01 5.22 -4.80
C TRP A 206 -16.34 6.21 -5.77
N PHE A 207 -15.20 6.78 -5.39
CA PHE A 207 -14.43 7.66 -6.28
C PHE A 207 -13.99 6.94 -7.56
N GLY A 208 -13.51 5.69 -7.45
CA GLY A 208 -13.15 4.85 -8.58
C GLY A 208 -14.30 4.62 -9.54
N ARG A 209 -15.46 4.19 -9.02
CA ARG A 209 -16.68 3.95 -9.80
C ARG A 209 -17.20 5.22 -10.47
N LEU A 210 -17.32 6.32 -9.72
CA LEU A 210 -17.79 7.60 -10.26
C LEU A 210 -16.88 8.13 -11.37
N ARG A 211 -15.55 8.02 -11.20
CA ARG A 211 -14.57 8.45 -12.19
C ARG A 211 -14.66 7.62 -13.47
N LYS A 212 -14.69 6.28 -13.36
CA LYS A 212 -14.52 5.39 -14.51
C LYS A 212 -15.84 4.95 -15.14
N ILE A 213 -16.79 4.49 -14.33
CA ILE A 213 -18.08 3.95 -14.81
C ILE A 213 -18.99 5.11 -15.18
N ASP A 214 -19.18 6.05 -14.25
CA ASP A 214 -20.09 7.19 -14.45
C ASP A 214 -19.43 8.39 -15.16
N ARG A 215 -18.15 8.26 -15.52
CA ARG A 215 -17.36 9.27 -16.26
C ARG A 215 -17.43 10.67 -15.64
N CYS A 216 -17.51 10.73 -14.32
CA CYS A 216 -17.64 12.00 -13.60
C CYS A 216 -16.27 12.67 -13.42
N GLY A 217 -16.13 13.87 -14.00
CA GLY A 217 -15.07 14.81 -13.63
C GLY A 217 -15.31 15.43 -12.23
N PRO A 218 -14.39 16.30 -11.73
CA PRO A 218 -14.44 16.81 -10.36
C PRO A 218 -15.76 17.47 -9.98
N LEU A 219 -16.31 18.33 -10.84
CA LEU A 219 -17.55 19.06 -10.56
C LEU A 219 -18.78 18.13 -10.49
N TRP A 220 -18.89 17.21 -11.46
CA TRP A 220 -20.01 16.26 -11.51
C TRP A 220 -19.95 15.25 -10.37
N MET A 221 -18.74 14.79 -10.02
CA MET A 221 -18.52 13.91 -8.88
C MET A 221 -18.95 14.58 -7.58
N PHE A 222 -18.59 15.85 -7.36
CA PHE A 222 -19.04 16.64 -6.21
C PHE A 222 -20.57 16.72 -6.13
N ARG A 223 -21.24 17.06 -7.23
CA ARG A 223 -22.72 17.17 -7.26
C ARG A 223 -23.39 15.83 -6.96
N LYS A 224 -22.89 14.74 -7.54
CA LYS A 224 -23.44 13.41 -7.35
C LYS A 224 -23.23 12.90 -5.92
N LEU A 225 -22.03 13.08 -5.37
CA LEU A 225 -21.74 12.76 -3.97
C LEU A 225 -22.55 13.61 -3.00
N GLY A 226 -22.87 14.87 -3.33
CA GLY A 226 -23.77 15.71 -2.54
C GLY A 226 -25.17 15.12 -2.37
N GLY A 227 -25.66 14.34 -3.35
CA GLY A 227 -26.92 13.62 -3.24
C GLY A 227 -26.82 12.27 -2.50
N ILE A 228 -25.66 11.59 -2.60
CA ILE A 228 -25.45 10.25 -2.03
C ILE A 228 -25.00 10.33 -0.56
N TRP A 229 -24.09 11.24 -0.24
CA TRP A 229 -23.50 11.41 1.09
C TRP A 229 -24.21 12.52 1.88
N SER A 230 -25.50 12.31 2.16
CA SER A 230 -26.33 13.24 2.95
C SER A 230 -25.82 13.47 4.38
N HIS A 231 -24.92 12.60 4.86
CA HIS A 231 -24.29 12.67 6.17
C HIS A 231 -23.05 13.59 6.22
N LEU A 232 -22.56 14.09 5.07
CA LEU A 232 -21.41 14.98 4.98
C LEU A 232 -21.82 16.37 4.48
N SER A 233 -21.16 17.40 4.97
CA SER A 233 -21.38 18.76 4.49
C SER A 233 -20.82 18.95 3.07
N PRO A 234 -21.38 19.89 2.28
CA PRO A 234 -20.84 20.20 0.95
C PRO A 234 -19.36 20.61 0.98
N VAL A 235 -18.90 21.27 2.06
CA VAL A 235 -17.49 21.66 2.23
C VAL A 235 -16.60 20.41 2.35
N GLU A 236 -17.04 19.43 3.14
CA GLU A 236 -16.31 18.16 3.32
C GLU A 236 -16.25 17.35 2.02
N ILE A 237 -17.37 17.24 1.30
CA ILE A 237 -17.41 16.52 0.02
C ILE A 237 -16.49 17.22 -1.00
N ALA A 238 -16.53 18.54 -1.08
CA ALA A 238 -15.70 19.30 -2.02
C ALA A 238 -14.21 19.07 -1.78
N ALA A 239 -13.74 19.10 -0.54
CA ALA A 239 -12.32 18.87 -0.26
C ALA A 239 -11.91 17.40 -0.40
N LYS A 240 -12.79 16.43 -0.10
CA LYS A 240 -12.57 15.01 -0.46
C LYS A 240 -12.44 14.83 -1.97
N VAL A 241 -13.28 15.45 -2.79
CA VAL A 241 -13.18 15.36 -4.26
C VAL A 241 -11.87 16.00 -4.76
N LYS A 242 -11.55 17.21 -4.29
CA LYS A 242 -10.32 17.92 -4.69
C LYS A 242 -9.07 17.10 -4.38
N ARG A 243 -8.99 16.54 -3.17
CA ARG A 243 -7.86 15.74 -2.71
C ARG A 243 -7.74 14.43 -3.47
N PHE A 244 -8.86 13.79 -3.84
CA PHE A 244 -8.85 12.59 -4.67
C PHE A 244 -8.22 12.90 -6.04
N PHE A 245 -8.71 13.91 -6.74
CA PHE A 245 -8.18 14.29 -8.05
C PHE A 245 -6.74 14.80 -7.99
N PHE A 246 -6.34 15.47 -6.91
CA PHE A 246 -4.95 15.87 -6.69
C PHE A 246 -4.01 14.66 -6.61
N TYR A 247 -4.27 13.72 -5.71
CA TYR A 247 -3.42 12.53 -5.55
C TYR A 247 -3.48 11.60 -6.77
N TYR A 248 -4.68 11.43 -7.37
CA TYR A 248 -4.84 10.71 -8.62
C TYR A 248 -3.99 11.33 -9.74
N GLY A 249 -3.98 12.66 -9.86
CA GLY A 249 -3.19 13.37 -10.87
C GLY A 249 -1.69 13.22 -10.65
N ILE A 250 -1.18 13.57 -9.46
CA ILE A 250 0.27 13.57 -9.21
C ILE A 250 0.87 12.15 -9.26
N ASN A 251 0.12 11.12 -8.87
CA ASN A 251 0.62 9.75 -8.83
C ASN A 251 0.32 8.93 -10.10
N ARG A 252 -0.36 9.50 -11.10
CA ARG A 252 -0.75 8.76 -12.31
C ARG A 252 0.45 8.15 -13.05
N HIS A 253 1.60 8.82 -12.99
CA HIS A 253 2.86 8.36 -13.57
C HIS A 253 3.39 7.03 -12.98
N LYS A 254 2.82 6.55 -11.87
CA LYS A 254 3.13 5.23 -11.31
C LYS A 254 2.36 4.11 -12.01
N MET A 255 1.22 4.42 -12.62
CA MET A 255 0.35 3.42 -13.27
C MET A 255 0.91 2.91 -14.58
N THR A 256 1.73 3.70 -15.27
CA THR A 256 2.33 3.30 -16.55
C THR A 256 3.32 2.15 -16.42
N THR A 257 3.93 2.03 -15.25
CA THR A 257 4.92 0.99 -14.94
C THR A 257 4.39 0.03 -13.88
N LEU A 258 3.08 0.04 -13.61
CA LEU A 258 2.47 -0.90 -12.69
C LEU A 258 2.41 -2.28 -13.34
N THR A 259 2.59 -3.31 -12.53
CA THR A 259 2.53 -4.70 -12.96
C THR A 259 1.20 -5.04 -13.62
N PRO A 260 1.22 -5.78 -14.74
CA PRO A 260 0.00 -6.27 -15.37
C PRO A 260 -0.81 -7.10 -14.37
N SER A 261 -2.08 -6.77 -14.23
CA SER A 261 -2.97 -7.39 -13.26
C SER A 261 -4.11 -8.17 -13.91
N TYR A 262 -4.60 -9.19 -13.20
CA TYR A 262 -5.86 -9.83 -13.55
C TYR A 262 -6.99 -8.79 -13.52
N HIS A 263 -7.90 -8.85 -14.51
CA HIS A 263 -9.03 -7.93 -14.57
C HIS A 263 -10.23 -8.51 -13.81
N ALA A 264 -10.70 -7.79 -12.79
CA ALA A 264 -11.88 -8.15 -12.00
C ALA A 264 -12.87 -6.97 -11.90
N GLU A 265 -12.39 -5.80 -11.43
CA GLU A 265 -13.23 -4.61 -11.27
C GLU A 265 -13.34 -3.75 -12.53
N ASN A 266 -14.58 -3.35 -12.86
CA ASN A 266 -14.89 -2.46 -13.98
C ASN A 266 -14.41 -1.01 -13.78
N TYR A 267 -13.86 -0.67 -12.61
CA TYR A 267 -13.30 0.64 -12.33
C TYR A 267 -11.77 0.67 -12.25
N SER A 268 -11.10 -0.42 -12.68
CA SER A 268 -9.64 -0.56 -12.67
C SER A 268 -8.93 0.67 -13.27
N PRO A 269 -7.82 1.15 -12.65
CA PRO A 269 -7.01 2.25 -13.15
C PRO A 269 -5.94 1.83 -14.17
N ASP A 270 -5.88 0.56 -14.60
CA ASP A 270 -4.87 0.03 -15.53
C ASP A 270 -4.71 0.91 -16.79
N ASP A 271 -3.49 1.36 -17.06
CA ASP A 271 -3.18 2.30 -18.15
C ASP A 271 -2.92 1.58 -19.50
N ASN A 272 -2.48 0.33 -19.44
CA ASN A 272 -2.02 -0.41 -20.61
C ASN A 272 -3.16 -0.82 -21.56
N ARG A 273 -4.35 -1.11 -21.04
CA ARG A 273 -5.49 -1.55 -21.87
C ARG A 273 -6.82 -0.89 -21.49
N TYR A 274 -7.05 -0.66 -20.19
CA TYR A 274 -8.40 -0.35 -19.71
C TYR A 274 -8.67 1.16 -19.54
N VAL A 275 -7.65 1.97 -19.26
CA VAL A 275 -7.76 3.41 -19.00
C VAL A 275 -6.63 4.17 -19.67
N MET A 276 -6.80 4.60 -20.92
CA MET A 276 -5.91 5.61 -21.50
C MET A 276 -6.22 6.98 -20.89
N CYS A 277 -5.23 7.63 -20.27
CA CYS A 277 -5.35 8.98 -19.70
C CYS A 277 -4.07 9.78 -19.93
N THR A 278 -4.19 11.11 -20.00
CA THR A 278 -3.04 12.00 -20.24
C THR A 278 -2.05 11.96 -19.07
N LEU A 279 -0.77 11.87 -19.39
CA LEU A 279 0.35 12.03 -18.47
C LEU A 279 1.13 13.28 -18.88
N VAL A 280 1.38 14.16 -17.92
CA VAL A 280 2.26 15.31 -18.13
C VAL A 280 3.58 15.02 -17.44
N VAL A 281 4.62 14.76 -18.23
CA VAL A 281 6.00 14.77 -17.74
C VAL A 281 6.44 16.23 -17.78
N SER A 282 6.36 16.93 -16.64
CA SER A 282 7.02 18.23 -16.52
C SER A 282 8.52 17.97 -16.48
N SER A 283 9.23 18.30 -17.56
CA SER A 283 10.67 18.49 -17.50
C SER A 283 10.94 19.68 -16.57
N ALA A 284 11.57 19.42 -15.43
CA ALA A 284 12.20 20.46 -14.64
C ALA A 284 13.49 20.94 -15.35
#